data_AF-A0A1I1L6F7-F1
#
_entry.id   AF-A0A1I1L6F7-F1
#
_cell.length_a   1.000
_cell.length_b   1.000
_cell.length_c   1.000
_cell.angle_alpha   90.00
_cell.angle_beta   90.00
_cell.angle_gamma   90.00
#
_symmetry.space_group_name_H-M   'P 1'
#
loop_
_entity.id
_entity.type
_entity.pdbx_description
1 polymer ?
#
loop_
_entity_poly.entity_id
_entity_poly.type
_entity_poly.pdbx_seq_one_letter_code
_entity_poly.pdbx_strand_id
1 'polypeptide(L)' 'MNKQKNEFDYSLDYDSIDFRKHPELYRVGRGEQGVLMVEPYKSEILPHWRFKTPEIAENSSNKIYQQFLDYKSSSQS' A
#
# COMPACT_ATOMS: atom_id res chain seq x y z
N MET A 1 4.30 7.50 -30.69
CA MET A 1 4.82 7.17 -29.35
C MET A 1 3.75 7.56 -28.33
N ASN A 2 2.96 6.62 -27.81
CA ASN A 2 1.94 6.92 -26.80
C ASN A 2 2.43 6.44 -25.43
N LYS A 3 3.10 7.33 -24.70
CA LYS A 3 3.71 7.06 -23.39
C LYS A 3 2.81 7.57 -22.25
N GLN A 4 1.52 7.22 -22.28
CA GLN A 4 0.52 7.67 -21.28
C GLN A 4 -0.11 6.52 -20.47
N LYS A 5 0.53 5.34 -20.39
CA LYS A 5 -0.11 4.16 -19.77
C LYS A 5 0.24 3.89 -18.30
N ASN A 6 1.14 4.67 -17.68
CA ASN A 6 1.71 4.33 -16.37
C ASN A 6 1.76 5.54 -15.42
N GLU A 7 0.74 6.39 -15.44
CA GLU A 7 0.62 7.50 -14.49
C GLU A 7 -0.39 7.12 -13.40
N PHE A 8 -0.09 7.48 -12.16
CA PHE A 8 -0.98 7.28 -11.03
C PHE A 8 -2.22 8.17 -11.21
N ASP A 9 -3.41 7.61 -11.13
CA ASP A 9 -4.65 8.33 -11.46
C ASP A 9 -5.18 9.13 -10.27
N TYR A 10 -4.69 10.37 -10.14
CA TYR A 10 -5.10 11.29 -9.08
C TYR A 10 -6.57 11.75 -9.16
N SER A 11 -7.35 11.32 -10.17
CA SER A 11 -8.78 11.64 -10.23
C SER A 11 -9.65 10.71 -9.35
N LEU A 12 -9.10 9.59 -8.89
CA LEU A 12 -9.80 8.65 -8.02
C LEU A 12 -9.85 9.15 -6.58
N ASP A 13 -10.98 8.93 -5.92
CA ASP A 13 -11.13 9.19 -4.49
C ASP A 13 -10.59 8.02 -3.66
N TYR A 14 -9.27 7.99 -3.50
CA TYR A 14 -8.54 6.90 -2.84
C TYR A 14 -8.92 6.65 -1.38
N ASP A 15 -9.55 7.62 -0.71
CA ASP A 15 -10.00 7.51 0.68
C ASP A 15 -11.32 6.74 0.81
N SER A 16 -12.21 6.79 -0.19
CA SER A 16 -13.50 6.08 -0.17
C SER A 16 -13.47 4.70 -0.85
N ILE A 17 -12.43 4.40 -1.66
CA ILE A 17 -12.34 3.14 -2.40
C ILE A 17 -11.69 2.06 -1.54
N ASP A 18 -12.38 0.93 -1.37
CA ASP A 18 -11.82 -0.28 -0.78
C ASP A 18 -11.02 -1.08 -1.84
N PHE A 19 -9.70 -0.87 -1.89
CA PHE A 19 -8.81 -1.54 -2.85
C PHE A 19 -8.60 -3.02 -2.55
N ARG A 20 -9.05 -3.52 -1.41
CA ARG A 20 -9.10 -4.98 -1.17
C ARG A 20 -10.23 -5.62 -1.98
N LYS A 21 -11.34 -4.91 -2.18
CA LYS A 21 -12.46 -5.35 -3.03
C LYS A 21 -12.27 -5.03 -4.51
N HIS A 22 -11.54 -3.96 -4.82
CA HIS A 22 -11.31 -3.47 -6.19
C HIS A 22 -9.81 -3.41 -6.55
N PRO A 23 -9.06 -4.53 -6.51
CA PRO A 23 -7.62 -4.53 -6.79
C PRO A 23 -7.28 -4.10 -8.22
N GLU A 24 -8.21 -4.22 -9.18
CA GLU A 24 -8.05 -3.81 -10.58
C GLU A 24 -7.89 -2.28 -10.76
N LEU A 25 -8.36 -1.50 -9.79
CA LEU A 25 -8.22 -0.04 -9.80
C LEU A 25 -6.82 0.40 -9.36
N TYR A 26 -6.04 -0.49 -8.73
CA TYR A 26 -4.69 -0.16 -8.28
C TYR A 26 -3.75 0.06 -9.47
N ARG A 27 -2.98 1.15 -9.41
CA ARG A 27 -1.95 1.51 -10.39
C ARG A 27 -0.64 1.80 -9.68
N VAL A 28 0.44 1.20 -10.15
CA VAL A 28 1.79 1.45 -9.62
C VAL A 28 2.28 2.82 -10.12
N GLY A 29 2.54 3.74 -9.20
CA GLY A 29 3.14 5.04 -9.50
C GLY A 29 4.64 4.93 -9.82
N ARG A 30 5.27 6.05 -10.22
CA ARG A 30 6.73 6.11 -10.40
C ARG A 30 7.40 6.69 -9.15
N GLY A 31 8.52 6.11 -8.76
CA GLY A 31 9.24 6.57 -7.55
C GLY A 31 8.38 6.41 -6.31
N GLU A 32 8.21 7.49 -5.55
CA GLU A 32 7.41 7.52 -4.31
C GLU A 32 5.93 7.85 -4.54
N GLN A 33 5.48 7.98 -5.79
CA GLN A 33 4.08 8.27 -6.11
C GLN A 33 3.18 7.09 -5.71
N GLY A 34 2.14 7.37 -4.91
CA GLY A 34 1.13 6.37 -4.53
C GLY A 34 1.45 5.58 -3.26
N VAL A 35 2.59 5.84 -2.61
CA VAL A 35 2.97 5.15 -1.37
C VAL A 35 1.94 5.43 -0.28
N LEU A 36 1.38 4.35 0.30
CA LEU A 36 0.40 4.39 1.38
C LEU A 36 -0.79 5.32 1.10
N MET A 37 -1.30 5.37 -0.13
CA MET A 37 -2.47 6.19 -0.47
C MET A 37 -3.78 5.40 -0.55
N VAL A 38 -3.74 4.07 -0.62
CA VAL A 38 -4.92 3.22 -0.85
C VAL A 38 -5.48 2.64 0.45
N GLU A 39 -6.79 2.74 0.63
CA GLU A 39 -7.50 2.08 1.72
C GLU A 39 -7.87 0.62 1.36
N PRO A 40 -7.96 -0.29 2.34
CA PRO A 40 -7.72 -0.11 3.78
C PRO A 40 -6.24 -0.24 4.18
N TYR A 41 -5.35 -0.57 3.24
CA TYR A 41 -3.95 -0.88 3.53
C TYR A 41 -3.18 0.28 4.15
N LYS A 42 -3.47 1.53 3.76
CA LYS A 42 -2.94 2.74 4.40
C LYS A 42 -3.26 2.74 5.89
N SER A 43 -4.53 2.64 6.26
CA SER A 43 -4.97 2.65 7.67
C SER A 43 -4.42 1.48 8.48
N GLU A 44 -4.22 0.32 7.87
CA GLU A 44 -3.69 -0.87 8.54
C GLU A 44 -2.16 -0.83 8.73
N ILE A 45 -1.41 -0.27 7.79
CA ILE A 45 0.07 -0.25 7.80
C ILE A 45 0.61 0.98 8.54
N LEU A 46 0.00 2.16 8.35
CA LEU A 46 0.52 3.44 8.85
C LEU A 46 0.74 3.48 10.38
N PRO A 47 -0.12 2.87 11.24
CA PRO A 47 0.13 2.82 12.68
C PRO A 47 1.44 2.13 13.07
N HIS A 48 1.89 1.18 12.25
CA HIS A 48 3.10 0.39 12.46
C HIS A 48 4.34 0.99 11.78
N TRP A 49 4.20 2.05 10.99
CA TRP A 49 5.30 2.67 10.27
C TRP A 49 6.15 3.58 11.19
N ARG A 50 6.97 2.98 12.04
CA ARG A 50 7.84 3.70 13.00
C ARG A 50 9.31 3.34 12.77
N PHE A 51 10.18 4.35 12.63
CA PHE A 51 11.59 4.12 12.28
C PHE A 51 12.55 5.09 12.99
N LYS A 52 12.18 5.56 14.20
CA LYS A 52 12.95 6.55 14.97
C LYS A 52 14.28 6.00 15.50
N THR A 53 14.31 4.74 15.92
CA THR A 53 15.50 4.05 16.43
C THR A 53 15.63 2.68 15.76
N PRO A 54 16.82 2.05 15.74
CA PRO A 54 16.99 0.71 15.15
C PRO A 54 16.02 -0.33 15.73
N GLU A 55 15.85 -0.36 17.05
CA GLU A 55 14.92 -1.28 17.73
C GLU A 55 13.45 -1.03 17.32
N ILE A 56 13.03 0.23 17.21
CA ILE A 56 11.67 0.57 16.75
C ILE A 56 11.49 0.18 15.28
N ALA A 57 12.52 0.40 14.45
CA ALA A 57 12.49 0.07 13.03
C ALA A 57 12.41 -1.45 12.80
N GLU A 58 13.12 -2.25 13.59
CA GLU A 58 13.08 -3.72 13.54
C GLU A 58 11.70 -4.25 13.92
N ASN A 59 11.13 -3.77 15.03
CA ASN A 59 9.78 -4.16 15.44
C ASN A 59 8.73 -3.77 14.39
N SER A 60 8.87 -2.58 13.80
CA SER A 60 7.97 -2.07 12.78
C SER A 60 8.05 -2.86 11.47
N SER A 61 9.27 -3.14 10.99
CA SER A 61 9.48 -3.90 9.76
C SER A 61 8.99 -5.34 9.91
N ASN A 62 9.23 -5.99 11.06
CA ASN A 62 8.70 -7.31 11.36
C ASN A 62 7.17 -7.31 11.33
N LYS A 63 6.51 -6.32 11.95
CA LYS A 63 5.05 -6.23 11.97
C LYS A 63 4.46 -6.04 10.56
N ILE A 64 5.03 -5.13 9.77
CA ILE A 64 4.60 -4.86 8.40
C ILE A 64 4.84 -6.08 7.50
N TYR A 65 5.95 -6.80 7.70
CA TYR A 65 6.24 -8.02 6.97
C TYR A 65 5.22 -9.14 7.27
N GLN A 66 4.82 -9.32 8.53
CA GLN A 66 3.74 -10.25 8.86
C GLN A 66 2.41 -9.85 8.18
N GLN A 67 2.04 -8.57 8.20
CA GLN A 67 0.85 -8.09 7.49
C GLN A 67 0.92 -8.42 5.98
N PHE A 68 2.07 -8.24 5.34
CA PHE A 68 2.28 -8.65 3.95
C PHE A 68 2.04 -10.15 3.72
N LEU A 69 2.57 -11.01 4.59
CA LEU A 69 2.36 -12.45 4.50
C LEU A 69 0.89 -12.83 4.67
N ASP A 70 0.19 -12.20 5.61
CA ASP A 70 -1.25 -12.40 5.85
C ASP A 70 -2.08 -12.02 4.62
N TYR A 71 -1.80 -10.86 4.00
CA TYR A 71 -2.46 -10.43 2.77
C TYR A 71 -2.20 -11.39 1.61
N LYS A 72 -0.95 -11.85 1.48
CA LYS A 72 -0.55 -12.81 0.44
C LYS A 72 -1.27 -14.14 0.60
N SER A 73 -1.38 -14.64 1.83
CA SER A 73 -2.09 -15.89 2.12
C SER A 73 -3.60 -15.76 1.87
N SER A 74 -4.20 -14.63 2.23
CA SER A 74 -5.64 -14.39 2.05
C SER A 74 -6.04 -14.23 0.59
N SER A 75 -5.10 -13.83 -0.28
CA SER A 75 -5.29 -13.69 -1.73
C SER A 75 -5.18 -15.01 -2.52
N GLN A 76 -4.96 -16.14 -1.83
CA GLN A 76 -4.73 -17.47 -2.44
C GLN A 76 -5.87 -18.46 -2.17
N SER A 77 -7.07 -18.01 -1.76
CA SER A 77 -8.24 -18.86 -1.46
C SER A 77 -9.43 -18.59 -2.36
#